data_AF-A0A6I7FJ77-F1
#
_entry.id   AF-A0A6I7FJ77-F1
#
_cell.length_a   1.000
_cell.length_b   1.000
_cell.length_c   1.000
_cell.angle_alpha   90.00
_cell.angle_beta   90.00
_cell.angle_gamma   90.00
#
_symmetry.space_group_name_H-M   'P 1'
#
loop_
_entity.id
_entity.type
_entity.pdbx_description
1 polymer ?
#
loop_
_entity_poly.entity_id
_entity_poly.type
_entity_poly.pdbx_seq_one_letter_code
_entity_poly.pdbx_strand_id
1 'polypeptide(L)'
;MCFKQDCLGAGGIGVRKMGIADFAVRPLADDGVVLATYRLKDQTRKQETLRSSIWKRVDGRWRMCFHQGTPKKASHQKRPDSGRAIS
;
A
#
# COMPACT_ATOMS: atom_id res chain seq x y z
N MET A 1 -1.28 1.85 -26.73
CA MET A 1 -0.76 0.63 -26.06
C MET A 1 0.30 1.09 -25.09
N CYS A 2 0.19 0.81 -23.79
CA CYS A 2 1.33 1.01 -22.88
C CYS A 2 2.23 -0.23 -22.96
N PHE A 3 3.50 -0.05 -23.23
CA PHE A 3 4.47 -1.13 -23.27
C PHE A 3 5.10 -1.31 -21.88
N LYS A 4 5.59 -2.52 -21.60
CA LYS A 4 6.27 -2.82 -20.34
C LYS A 4 7.48 -1.91 -20.11
N GLN A 5 8.16 -1.51 -21.19
CA GLN A 5 9.26 -0.54 -21.15
C GLN A 5 8.80 0.85 -20.67
N ASP A 6 7.58 1.28 -20.97
CA ASP A 6 7.05 2.60 -20.55
C ASP A 6 6.76 2.66 -19.04
N CYS A 7 6.71 1.51 -18.38
CA CYS A 7 6.47 1.40 -16.94
C CYS A 7 7.76 1.43 -16.11
N LEU A 8 8.93 1.41 -16.75
CA LEU A 8 10.24 1.33 -16.11
C LEU A 8 11.05 2.55 -16.50
N GLY A 9 11.45 3.37 -15.50
CA GLY A 9 12.38 4.47 -15.74
C GLY A 9 13.75 3.95 -16.18
N ALA A 10 14.61 4.84 -16.69
CA ALA A 10 15.94 4.52 -17.24
C ALA A 10 16.87 3.70 -16.29
N GLY A 11 16.57 3.65 -14.99
CA GLY A 11 17.27 2.83 -13.99
C GLY A 11 16.60 1.51 -13.61
N GLY A 12 15.60 1.03 -14.35
CA GLY A 12 14.85 -0.19 -14.04
C GLY A 12 14.01 -0.09 -12.76
N ILE A 13 13.64 -1.24 -12.17
CA ILE A 13 13.00 -1.30 -10.84
C ILE A 13 14.11 -1.19 -9.79
N GLY A 14 14.61 0.01 -9.53
CA GLY A 14 15.62 0.23 -8.48
C GLY A 14 15.21 -0.43 -7.16
N VAL A 15 16.18 -1.00 -6.44
CA VAL A 15 15.94 -1.71 -5.17
C VAL A 15 15.23 -0.79 -4.19
N ARG A 16 14.11 -1.26 -3.63
CA ARG A 16 13.30 -0.52 -2.66
C ARG A 16 13.37 -1.17 -1.30
N LYS A 17 13.63 -0.37 -0.28
CA LYS A 17 13.46 -0.81 1.11
C LYS A 17 12.00 -0.64 1.49
N MET A 18 11.26 -1.76 1.50
CA MET A 18 9.83 -1.79 1.81
C MET A 18 9.57 -2.53 3.13
N GLY A 19 8.58 -2.07 3.89
CA GLY A 19 8.08 -2.75 5.08
C GLY A 19 6.56 -2.88 5.07
N ILE A 20 6.04 -3.96 5.62
CA ILE A 20 4.60 -4.19 5.79
C ILE A 20 4.24 -4.01 7.28
N ALA A 21 3.11 -3.38 7.54
CA ALA A 21 2.52 -3.25 8.88
C ALA A 21 1.01 -3.48 8.82
N ASP A 22 0.40 -3.78 9.98
CA ASP A 22 -1.05 -3.97 10.14
C ASP A 22 -1.63 -4.98 9.14
N PHE A 23 -0.92 -6.10 8.95
CA PHE A 23 -1.39 -7.15 8.10
C PHE A 23 -2.57 -7.88 8.75
N ALA A 24 -3.68 -7.95 8.03
CA ALA A 24 -4.87 -8.68 8.45
C ALA A 24 -5.47 -9.43 7.27
N VAL A 25 -6.06 -10.59 7.57
CA VAL A 25 -6.78 -11.42 6.60
C VAL A 25 -8.18 -11.66 7.12
N ARG A 26 -9.18 -11.42 6.26
CA ARG A 26 -10.59 -11.65 6.57
C ARG A 26 -11.19 -12.59 5.52
N PRO A 27 -11.73 -13.76 5.91
CA PRO A 27 -12.53 -14.58 5.01
C PRO A 27 -13.72 -13.80 4.47
N LEU A 28 -14.00 -13.95 3.18
CA LEU A 28 -15.17 -13.38 2.50
C LEU A 28 -16.19 -14.45 2.11
N ALA A 29 -15.75 -15.71 2.00
CA ALA A 29 -16.58 -16.88 1.74
C ALA A 29 -15.87 -18.14 2.27
N ASP A 30 -16.64 -19.20 2.51
CA ASP A 30 -16.14 -20.47 3.06
C ASP A 30 -15.14 -21.16 2.11
N ASP A 31 -15.30 -21.00 0.79
CA ASP A 31 -14.50 -21.66 -0.25
C ASP A 31 -13.18 -20.96 -0.60
N GLY A 32 -12.49 -20.42 0.39
CA GLY A 32 -11.16 -19.86 0.21
C GLY A 32 -11.17 -18.57 -0.64
N VAL A 33 -12.05 -17.64 -0.32
CA VAL A 33 -11.97 -16.24 -0.77
C VAL A 33 -11.62 -15.39 0.44
N VAL A 34 -10.53 -14.63 0.38
CA VAL A 34 -10.05 -13.80 1.49
C VAL A 34 -9.72 -12.38 1.03
N LEU A 35 -9.99 -11.42 1.91
CA LEU A 35 -9.49 -10.06 1.82
C LEU A 35 -8.22 -9.97 2.68
N ALA A 36 -7.09 -9.62 2.06
CA ALA A 36 -5.88 -9.23 2.77
C ALA A 36 -5.73 -7.71 2.74
N THR A 37 -5.59 -7.10 3.91
CA THR A 37 -5.33 -5.66 4.08
C THR A 37 -4.02 -5.44 4.79
N TYR A 38 -3.27 -4.42 4.38
CA TYR A 38 -2.02 -4.06 5.03
C TYR A 38 -1.59 -2.62 4.69
N ARG A 39 -0.67 -2.08 5.48
CA ARG A 39 0.05 -0.85 5.15
C ARG A 39 1.41 -1.20 4.56
N LEU A 40 1.74 -0.59 3.43
CA LEU A 40 3.06 -0.72 2.80
C LEU A 40 3.83 0.60 2.96
N LYS A 41 4.98 0.53 3.62
CA LYS A 41 5.92 1.63 3.82
C LYS A 41 7.08 1.50 2.83
N ASP A 42 7.17 2.40 1.86
CA ASP A 42 8.32 2.54 0.95
C ASP A 42 9.30 3.55 1.59
N GLN A 43 10.33 3.04 2.26
CA GLN A 43 11.34 3.87 2.93
C GLN A 43 12.22 4.61 1.92
N THR A 44 12.40 4.05 0.72
CA THR A 44 13.17 4.68 -0.36
C THR A 44 12.46 5.91 -0.91
N ARG A 45 11.13 5.87 -1.08
CA ARG A 45 10.32 7.02 -1.53
C ARG A 45 9.73 7.88 -0.41
N LYS A 46 9.89 7.46 0.85
CA LYS A 46 9.21 8.06 2.02
C LYS A 46 7.68 8.14 1.82
N GLN A 47 7.09 7.08 1.29
CA GLN A 47 5.65 7.00 1.02
C GLN A 47 5.02 5.84 1.78
N GLU A 48 3.79 6.05 2.25
CA GLU A 48 2.95 4.99 2.80
C GLU A 48 1.70 4.80 1.93
N THR A 49 1.33 3.55 1.70
CA THR A 49 0.08 3.19 1.00
C THR A 49 -0.75 2.24 1.86
N LEU A 50 -2.06 2.41 1.82
CA LEU A 50 -3.02 1.44 2.32
C LEU A 50 -3.31 0.46 1.18
N ARG A 51 -3.18 -0.84 1.43
CA ARG A 51 -3.32 -1.89 0.42
C ARG A 51 -4.45 -2.82 0.79
N SER A 52 -5.27 -3.16 -0.19
CA SER A 52 -6.29 -4.21 -0.11
C SER A 52 -6.15 -5.12 -1.32
N SER A 53 -6.24 -6.43 -1.08
CA SER A 53 -6.21 -7.43 -2.15
C SER A 53 -7.18 -8.56 -1.84
N ILE A 54 -7.89 -9.03 -2.85
CA ILE A 54 -8.74 -10.21 -2.74
C ILE A 54 -8.00 -11.39 -3.38
N TRP A 55 -7.92 -12.47 -2.63
CA TRP A 55 -7.33 -13.72 -3.06
C TRP A 55 -8.40 -14.79 -3.07
N LYS A 56 -8.37 -15.61 -4.12
CA LYS A 56 -9.24 -16.78 -4.27
C LYS A 56 -8.38 -18.02 -4.44
N ARG A 57 -8.78 -19.10 -3.78
CA ARG A 57 -8.19 -20.42 -4.00
C ARG A 57 -8.85 -21.07 -5.21
N VAL A 58 -8.07 -21.29 -6.27
CA VAL A 58 -8.53 -21.90 -7.53
C VAL A 58 -7.60 -23.07 -7.84
N ASP A 59 -8.15 -24.27 -8.00
CA ASP A 59 -7.43 -25.53 -8.20
C ASP A 59 -6.35 -25.75 -7.13
N GLY A 60 -6.73 -25.50 -5.87
CA GLY A 60 -5.84 -25.62 -4.71
C GLY A 60 -4.82 -24.50 -4.55
N ARG A 61 -4.70 -23.56 -5.49
CA ARG A 61 -3.70 -22.47 -5.48
C ARG A 61 -4.33 -21.11 -5.20
N TRP A 62 -3.69 -20.32 -4.35
CA TRP A 62 -4.09 -18.93 -4.14
C TRP A 62 -3.72 -18.06 -5.33
N ARG A 63 -4.71 -17.32 -5.84
CA ARG A 63 -4.54 -16.34 -6.91
C ARG A 63 -5.16 -15.03 -6.48
N MET A 64 -4.43 -13.94 -6.68
CA MET A 64 -4.96 -12.60 -6.47
C MET A 64 -5.90 -12.25 -7.64
N CYS A 65 -7.15 -11.90 -7.34
CA CYS A 65 -8.13 -11.49 -8.37
C CYS A 65 -8.43 -9.99 -8.34
N PHE A 66 -8.09 -9.30 -7.25
CA PHE A 66 -8.22 -7.85 -7.12
C PHE A 66 -7.09 -7.29 -6.26
N HIS A 67 -6.63 -6.08 -6.59
CA HIS A 67 -5.65 -5.33 -5.79
C HIS A 67 -5.83 -3.84 -5.96
N GLN A 68 -5.83 -3.12 -4.85
CA GLN A 68 -5.96 -1.67 -4.80
C GLN A 68 -4.97 -1.10 -3.77
N GLY A 69 -4.30 -0.02 -4.14
CA GLY A 69 -3.45 0.75 -3.21
C GLY A 69 -3.79 2.23 -3.26
N THR A 70 -4.14 2.83 -2.12
CA THR A 70 -4.30 4.30 -1.99
C THR A 70 -3.11 4.89 -1.21
N PRO A 71 -2.69 6.12 -1.51
CA PRO A 71 -1.79 6.86 -0.64
C PRO A 71 -2.41 7.05 0.74
N LYS A 72 -1.64 6.83 1.80
CA LYS A 72 -2.04 7.25 3.14
C LYS A 72 -1.87 8.77 3.21
N LYS A 73 -2.94 9.51 3.50
CA LYS A 73 -2.85 10.96 3.74
C LYS A 73 -1.83 11.21 4.85
N ALA A 74 -0.96 12.20 4.66
CA ALA A 74 -0.14 12.69 5.76
C ALA A 74 -1.07 13.14 6.89
N SER A 75 -0.81 12.68 8.11
CA SER A 75 -1.44 13.25 9.29
C SER A 75 -1.08 14.74 9.30
N HIS A 76 -2.08 15.63 9.33
CA HIS A 76 -1.84 17.06 9.49
C HIS A 76 -1.14 17.26 10.84
N GLN A 77 0.17 17.54 10.81
CA GLN A 77 0.84 18.04 12.00
C GLN A 77 0.26 19.44 12.25
N LYS A 78 -0.50 19.63 13.34
CA LYS A 78 -0.87 20.99 13.77
C LYS A 78 0.43 21.77 13.94
N ARG A 79 0.56 22.91 13.25
CA ARG A 79 1.68 23.83 13.50
C ARG A 79 1.63 24.23 14.97
N PRO A 80 2.77 24.32 15.69
CA PRO A 80 2.77 24.94 17.01
C PRO A 80 2.27 26.38 16.84
N ASP A 81 1.31 26.74 17.69
CA ASP A 81 0.77 28.10 17.77
C ASP A 81 1.92 29.03 18.16
N SER A 82 2.38 29.86 17.23
CA SER A 82 3.36 30.91 17.54
C SER A 82 2.63 31.99 18.32
N GLY A 83 2.49 31.78 19.62
CA GLY A 83 1.97 32.75 20.56
C GLY A 83 2.72 34.06 20.39
N ARG A 84 2.04 35.06 19.80
CA ARG A 84 2.53 36.43 19.79
C ARG A 84 2.22 37.01 21.16
N ALA A 85 3.24 37.07 22.02
CA ALA A 85 3.19 37.91 23.21
C ALA A 85 2.94 39.36 22.76
N ILE A 86 1.83 39.92 23.21
CA ILE A 86 1.56 41.36 23.11
C ILE A 86 2.23 42.01 24.33
N SER A 87 3.21 42.87 24.05
CA SER A 87 3.70 43.91 24.95
C SER A 87 2.74 45.08 24.97
#